data_AF-A0A9D6YN42-F1
#
_entry.id   AF-A0A9D6YN42-F1
#
_cell.length_a   1.000
_cell.length_b   1.000
_cell.length_c   1.000
_cell.angle_alpha   90.00
_cell.angle_beta   90.00
_cell.angle_gamma   90.00
#
_symmetry.space_group_name_H-M   'P 1'
#
loop_
_entity.id
_entity.type
_entity.pdbx_description
1 polymer ?
#
loop_
_entity_poly.entity_id
_entity_poly.type
_entity_poly.pdbx_seq_one_letter_code
_entity_poly.pdbx_strand_id
1 'polypeptide(L)'
;MNFIRKYYNIILRIMSGYALIIGMVFTTTIFGVIILDGNKKNTTADMPFLFSLRDFKFLISESEKLTNSWIYLPAKPGKEALIKLQTESYPALKADISEVVSKFDNAKEQENSNKLVTAYDELIAIQQEIMKHLASEEDYMNDDKVDKAISLYETQLIPGIQSLQEQLSGFSEEKLKSFQADLSNQEEDSNLFSFILKLVAGITLFISWMIYFLTRRIITKPLNQLKEIVLALGRGEIASIGELKNRDSFLNGYKTDEIGQMVTAIDVLTEGVKEKTSFADEIGKENYDMDFHLQSDSDIMGKALIGMRNNLKKVAEEDAKRNWATEGMAKFGEILRHNNDDMNVLTNNILSNLIKYIKANQGGIFIINDNNKDDAYLELIACYAFERKKYITKKIIMGEGLTGQVWQEGEYVYLTDIPNNYIHITSGLGGANPKSVLIMPLKMNEAIFGILEVASFNNLEKHEIEFVQKLSESIASTISTAKINERTKKLLDESQQQSEALRSQEEETKQNMEEMNATHEEMQRKEKDFLDQINALKNQVNELSKQN
;
A
#
# COMPACT_ATOMS: atom_id res chain seq x y z
N MET A 1 -16.86 5.49 31.90
CA MET A 1 -17.08 6.03 30.54
C MET A 1 -15.94 5.73 29.55
N ASN A 2 -14.68 5.57 29.99
CA ASN A 2 -13.53 5.32 29.09
C ASN A 2 -13.36 3.88 28.57
N PHE A 3 -13.96 2.86 29.21
CA PHE A 3 -13.82 1.47 28.77
C PHE A 3 -14.71 1.10 27.57
N ILE A 4 -15.83 1.79 27.40
CA ILE A 4 -16.81 1.53 26.32
C ILE A 4 -16.27 2.03 24.97
N ARG A 5 -15.37 3.01 24.96
CA ARG A 5 -14.87 3.62 23.71
C ARG A 5 -13.91 2.72 22.91
N LYS A 6 -13.27 1.73 23.56
CA LYS A 6 -12.17 0.94 22.99
C LYS A 6 -12.62 -0.21 22.06
N TYR A 7 -13.90 -0.59 22.08
CA TYR A 7 -14.43 -1.74 21.31
C TYR A 7 -15.69 -1.45 20.48
N TYR A 8 -16.14 -0.19 20.42
CA TYR A 8 -17.27 0.17 19.57
C TYR A 8 -16.80 0.45 18.13
N ASN A 9 -16.75 -0.60 17.32
CA ASN A 9 -16.66 -0.48 15.86
C ASN A 9 -17.80 0.43 15.36
N ILE A 10 -17.58 1.16 14.26
CA ILE A 10 -18.57 2.06 13.64
C ILE A 10 -19.94 1.36 13.49
N ILE A 11 -19.92 0.08 13.16
CA ILE A 11 -21.10 -0.79 13.07
C ILE A 11 -21.89 -0.83 14.38
N LEU A 12 -21.23 -1.04 15.52
CA LEU A 12 -21.89 -1.17 16.82
C LEU A 12 -22.52 0.16 17.26
N ARG A 13 -21.90 1.30 16.91
CA ARG A 13 -22.46 2.63 17.18
C ARG A 13 -23.73 2.88 16.36
N ILE A 14 -23.67 2.59 15.06
CA ILE A 14 -24.82 2.71 14.16
C ILE A 14 -25.97 1.79 14.62
N MET A 15 -25.66 0.54 14.97
CA MET A 15 -26.62 -0.44 15.49
C MET A 15 -27.29 0.05 16.78
N SER A 16 -26.51 0.61 17.71
CA SER A 16 -27.06 1.13 18.98
C SER A 16 -28.02 2.29 18.78
N GLY A 17 -27.78 3.14 17.76
CA GLY A 17 -28.69 4.22 17.40
C GLY A 17 -30.04 3.72 16.89
N TYR A 18 -30.05 2.73 15.99
CA TYR A 18 -31.31 2.14 15.50
C TYR A 18 -32.07 1.39 16.61
N ALA A 19 -31.35 0.69 17.48
CA ALA A 19 -31.97 -0.01 18.61
C ALA A 19 -32.70 0.95 19.56
N LEU A 20 -32.15 2.14 19.81
CA LEU A 20 -32.79 3.18 20.61
C LEU A 20 -34.07 3.70 19.96
N ILE A 21 -34.04 3.98 18.65
CA ILE A 21 -35.22 4.47 17.91
C ILE A 21 -36.33 3.42 17.95
N ILE A 22 -35.99 2.15 17.68
CA ILE A 22 -36.93 1.03 17.73
C ILE A 22 -37.53 0.90 19.13
N GLY A 23 -36.70 0.97 20.17
CA GLY A 23 -37.16 0.91 21.56
C GLY A 23 -38.15 2.02 21.89
N MET A 24 -37.86 3.26 21.47
CA MET A 24 -38.74 4.41 21.71
C MET A 24 -40.12 4.22 21.06
N VAL A 25 -40.16 3.80 19.79
CA VAL A 25 -41.42 3.52 19.07
C VAL A 25 -42.24 2.43 19.75
N PHE A 26 -41.60 1.35 20.20
CA PHE A 26 -42.29 0.29 20.93
C PHE A 26 -42.91 0.81 22.22
N THR A 27 -42.15 1.59 23.01
CA THR A 27 -42.66 2.14 24.27
C THR A 27 -43.85 3.08 24.06
N THR A 28 -43.80 3.97 23.06
CA THR A 28 -44.92 4.88 22.76
C THR A 28 -46.16 4.13 22.28
N THR A 29 -45.98 3.06 21.49
CA THR A 29 -47.09 2.26 20.97
C THR A 29 -47.79 1.49 22.09
N ILE A 30 -47.02 0.84 22.97
CA ILE A 30 -47.56 0.12 24.13
C ILE A 30 -48.32 1.07 25.04
N PHE A 31 -47.76 2.24 25.34
CA PHE A 31 -48.40 3.23 26.19
C PHE A 31 -49.71 3.76 25.57
N GLY A 32 -49.73 4.00 24.25
CA GLY A 32 -50.93 4.41 23.53
C GLY A 32 -52.06 3.40 23.61
N VAL A 33 -51.76 2.09 23.47
CA VAL A 33 -52.75 1.02 23.61
C VAL A 33 -53.32 0.95 25.03
N ILE A 34 -52.47 1.07 26.06
CA ILE A 34 -52.91 1.05 27.46
C ILE A 34 -53.88 2.20 27.76
N ILE A 35 -53.63 3.40 27.23
CA ILE A 35 -54.52 4.56 27.42
C ILE A 35 -55.90 4.32 26.80
N LEU A 36 -55.96 3.72 25.60
CA LEU A 36 -57.23 3.45 24.92
C LEU A 36 -58.10 2.46 25.68
N ASP A 37 -57.49 1.39 26.21
CA ASP A 37 -58.20 0.40 27.02
C ASP A 37 -58.71 0.99 28.34
N GLY A 38 -57.99 1.97 28.90
CA GLY A 38 -58.44 2.73 30.06
C GLY A 38 -59.69 3.57 29.77
N ASN A 39 -59.74 4.27 28.64
CA ASN A 39 -60.87 5.13 28.27
C ASN A 39 -62.18 4.34 28.02
N LYS A 40 -62.11 3.10 27.53
CA LYS A 40 -63.29 2.24 27.36
C LYS A 40 -64.05 1.97 28.66
N LYS A 41 -63.36 1.98 29.81
CA LYS A 41 -63.99 1.69 31.12
C LYS A 41 -64.76 2.86 31.73
N ASN A 42 -64.51 4.10 31.30
CA ASN A 42 -65.15 5.26 31.91
C ASN A 42 -66.58 5.51 31.37
N THR A 43 -66.88 5.10 30.14
CA THR A 43 -68.18 5.32 29.48
C THR A 43 -69.30 4.42 30.00
N THR A 44 -69.00 3.34 30.72
CA THR A 44 -70.03 2.49 31.35
C THR A 44 -70.78 3.19 32.52
N ALA A 45 -70.40 4.43 32.84
CA ALA A 45 -70.99 5.22 33.92
C ALA A 45 -72.45 5.66 33.68
N ASP A 46 -72.97 5.59 32.46
CA ASP A 46 -74.36 5.94 32.12
C ASP A 46 -75.37 4.80 32.36
N MET A 47 -74.89 3.56 32.51
CA MET A 47 -75.75 2.38 32.77
C MET A 47 -76.58 2.46 34.06
N PRO A 48 -76.03 2.91 35.22
CA PRO A 48 -76.79 3.12 36.45
C PRO A 48 -78.03 3.99 36.26
N PHE A 49 -77.96 5.04 35.43
CA PHE A 49 -79.08 5.94 35.20
C PHE A 49 -80.25 5.27 34.47
N LEU A 50 -79.95 4.48 33.43
CA LEU A 50 -80.97 3.74 32.68
C LEU A 50 -81.71 2.74 33.58
N PHE A 51 -81.01 2.14 34.55
CA PHE A 51 -81.66 1.32 35.59
C PHE A 51 -82.57 2.15 36.49
N SER A 52 -82.12 3.32 36.95
CA SER A 52 -82.95 4.21 37.77
C SER A 52 -84.23 4.67 37.05
N LEU A 53 -84.16 4.98 35.74
CA LEU A 53 -85.36 5.34 34.95
C LEU A 53 -86.34 4.17 34.80
N ARG A 54 -85.84 2.95 34.59
CA ARG A 54 -86.67 1.74 34.55
C ARG A 54 -87.39 1.51 35.88
N ASP A 55 -86.65 1.63 36.97
CA ASP A 55 -87.17 1.43 38.32
C ASP A 55 -88.20 2.52 38.66
N PHE A 56 -88.00 3.75 38.17
CA PHE A 56 -88.96 4.85 38.30
C PHE A 56 -90.25 4.58 37.55
N LYS A 57 -90.17 4.06 36.32
CA LYS A 57 -91.34 3.66 35.54
C LYS A 57 -92.15 2.58 36.26
N PHE A 58 -91.48 1.57 36.83
CA PHE A 58 -92.13 0.51 37.60
C PHE A 58 -92.82 1.08 38.85
N LEU A 59 -92.15 1.98 39.57
CA LEU A 59 -92.70 2.62 40.76
C LEU A 59 -93.97 3.43 40.46
N ILE A 60 -93.99 4.17 39.34
CA ILE A 60 -95.18 4.93 38.91
C ILE A 60 -96.34 3.98 38.63
N SER A 61 -96.12 2.90 37.88
CA SER A 61 -97.17 1.91 37.57
C SER A 61 -97.69 1.20 38.82
N GLU A 62 -96.82 0.86 39.76
CA GLU A 62 -97.25 0.26 41.04
C GLU A 62 -98.01 1.28 41.91
N SER A 63 -97.61 2.56 41.90
CA SER A 63 -98.33 3.64 42.60
C SER A 63 -99.75 3.85 42.07
N GLU A 64 -99.93 3.78 40.74
CA GLU A 64 -101.23 3.89 40.08
C GLU A 64 -102.16 2.75 40.52
N LYS A 65 -101.66 1.51 40.43
CA LYS A 65 -102.39 0.31 40.83
C LYS A 65 -102.77 0.33 42.32
N LEU A 66 -101.87 0.77 43.18
CA LEU A 66 -102.12 0.90 44.61
C LEU A 66 -103.10 2.03 44.94
N THR A 67 -103.08 3.14 44.19
CA THR A 67 -104.06 4.22 44.32
C THR A 67 -105.45 3.77 43.84
N ASN A 68 -105.51 3.04 42.72
CA ASN A 68 -106.74 2.40 42.23
C ASN A 68 -107.33 1.46 43.31
N SER A 69 -106.48 0.59 43.87
CA SER A 69 -106.84 -0.28 44.99
C SER A 69 -107.34 0.53 46.19
N TRP A 70 -106.73 1.67 46.52
CA TRP A 70 -107.17 2.54 47.62
C TRP A 70 -108.59 3.05 47.44
N ILE A 71 -109.03 3.34 46.21
CA ILE A 71 -110.34 3.91 45.92
C ILE A 71 -111.43 2.82 45.93
N TYR A 72 -111.19 1.69 45.29
CA TYR A 72 -112.23 0.66 45.08
C TYR A 72 -112.16 -0.52 46.04
N LEU A 73 -111.06 -0.69 46.78
CA LEU A 73 -110.85 -1.80 47.73
C LEU A 73 -110.39 -1.27 49.10
N PRO A 74 -111.25 -1.24 50.13
CA PRO A 74 -110.87 -0.72 51.46
C PRO A 74 -109.90 -1.65 52.25
N ALA A 75 -109.21 -2.59 51.59
CA ALA A 75 -108.33 -3.56 52.22
C ALA A 75 -107.04 -2.91 52.78
N LYS A 76 -106.73 -3.15 54.06
CA LYS A 76 -105.53 -2.63 54.75
C LYS A 76 -104.18 -2.89 54.05
N PRO A 77 -103.90 -4.08 53.45
CA PRO A 77 -102.59 -4.37 52.88
C PRO A 77 -102.20 -3.46 51.70
N GLY A 78 -103.16 -3.08 50.85
CA GLY A 78 -102.93 -2.15 49.73
C GLY A 78 -102.67 -0.72 50.20
N LYS A 79 -103.30 -0.33 51.32
CA LYS A 79 -103.08 0.96 51.94
C LYS A 79 -101.68 1.09 52.54
N GLU A 80 -101.25 0.10 53.31
CA GLU A 80 -99.90 0.06 53.87
C GLU A 80 -98.82 0.06 52.77
N ALA A 81 -99.07 -0.66 51.67
CA ALA A 81 -98.15 -0.69 50.52
C ALA A 81 -98.02 0.69 49.82
N LEU A 82 -99.13 1.44 49.64
CA LEU A 82 -99.09 2.78 49.04
C LEU A 82 -98.36 3.78 49.95
N ILE A 83 -98.64 3.73 51.25
CA ILE A 83 -97.95 4.57 52.24
C ILE A 83 -96.45 4.27 52.23
N LYS A 84 -96.07 2.98 52.25
CA LYS A 84 -94.66 2.56 52.20
C LYS A 84 -93.98 2.99 50.90
N LEU A 85 -94.68 2.91 49.76
CA LEU A 85 -94.15 3.36 48.47
C LEU A 85 -93.85 4.86 48.49
N GLN A 86 -94.75 5.68 49.04
CA GLN A 86 -94.56 7.14 49.13
C GLN A 86 -93.54 7.56 50.21
N THR A 87 -93.41 6.82 51.31
CA THR A 87 -92.57 7.21 52.47
C THR A 87 -91.17 6.60 52.47
N GLU A 88 -90.97 5.44 51.84
CA GLU A 88 -89.68 4.73 51.78
C GLU A 88 -89.18 4.59 50.34
N SER A 89 -89.93 3.90 49.48
CA SER A 89 -89.43 3.48 48.16
C SER A 89 -89.17 4.65 47.21
N TYR A 90 -90.09 5.62 47.14
CA TYR A 90 -89.94 6.78 46.26
C TYR A 90 -88.83 7.74 46.73
N PRO A 91 -88.75 8.14 48.02
CA PRO A 91 -87.65 8.98 48.49
C PRO A 91 -86.27 8.37 48.26
N ALA A 92 -86.12 7.05 48.43
CA ALA A 92 -84.87 6.35 48.14
C ALA A 92 -84.51 6.44 46.64
N LEU A 93 -85.46 6.11 45.76
CA LEU A 93 -85.25 6.17 44.32
C LEU A 93 -85.00 7.61 43.81
N LYS A 94 -85.67 8.60 44.41
CA LYS A 94 -85.46 10.02 44.12
C LYS A 94 -84.04 10.45 44.49
N ALA A 95 -83.50 9.96 45.61
CA ALA A 95 -82.13 10.22 46.01
C ALA A 95 -81.12 9.60 45.02
N ASP A 96 -81.35 8.34 44.61
CA ASP A 96 -80.51 7.65 43.62
C ASP A 96 -80.52 8.35 42.26
N ILE A 97 -81.71 8.74 41.77
CA ILE A 97 -81.85 9.52 40.53
C ILE A 97 -81.12 10.86 40.66
N SER A 98 -81.30 11.59 41.76
CA SER A 98 -80.65 12.87 41.99
C SER A 98 -79.12 12.76 42.02
N GLU A 99 -78.57 11.73 42.66
CA GLU A 99 -77.13 11.49 42.70
C GLU A 99 -76.58 11.26 41.30
N VAL A 100 -77.25 10.44 40.49
CA VAL A 100 -76.81 10.13 39.13
C VAL A 100 -76.97 11.33 38.20
N VAL A 101 -78.09 12.06 38.29
CA VAL A 101 -78.35 13.28 37.50
C VAL A 101 -77.33 14.38 37.81
N SER A 102 -76.87 14.50 39.06
CA SER A 102 -75.84 15.49 39.45
C SER A 102 -74.50 15.29 38.72
N LYS A 103 -74.25 14.10 38.20
CA LYS A 103 -73.03 13.73 37.47
C LYS A 103 -73.16 13.94 35.96
N PHE A 104 -74.30 14.44 35.47
CA PHE A 104 -74.47 14.74 34.04
C PHE A 104 -73.76 16.01 33.65
N ASP A 105 -73.00 15.96 32.55
CA ASP A 105 -72.34 17.14 32.00
C ASP A 105 -73.33 18.08 31.26
N ASN A 106 -74.50 17.57 30.86
CA ASN A 106 -75.48 18.31 30.06
C ASN A 106 -76.59 18.95 30.93
N ALA A 107 -76.58 20.28 31.01
CA ALA A 107 -77.56 21.06 31.77
C ALA A 107 -79.03 20.81 31.32
N LYS A 108 -79.27 20.53 30.04
CA LYS A 108 -80.61 20.25 29.51
C LYS A 108 -81.13 18.88 29.97
N GLU A 109 -80.24 17.90 30.12
CA GLU A 109 -80.59 16.57 30.62
C GLU A 109 -80.85 16.58 32.12
N GLN A 110 -80.09 17.38 32.88
CA GLN A 110 -80.38 17.65 34.28
C GLN A 110 -81.77 18.29 34.45
N GLU A 111 -82.08 19.30 33.64
CA GLU A 111 -83.37 19.98 33.66
C GLU A 111 -84.52 19.02 33.34
N ASN A 112 -84.40 18.21 32.28
CA ASN A 112 -85.42 17.23 31.90
C ASN A 112 -85.62 16.13 32.95
N SER A 113 -84.54 15.63 33.55
CA SER A 113 -84.62 14.63 34.62
C SER A 113 -85.32 15.18 35.87
N ASN A 114 -84.98 16.42 36.26
CA ASN A 114 -85.62 17.09 37.39
C ASN A 114 -87.10 17.38 37.13
N LYS A 115 -87.50 17.68 35.89
CA LYS A 115 -88.91 17.84 35.51
C LYS A 115 -89.71 16.55 35.70
N LEU A 116 -89.15 15.39 35.36
CA LEU A 116 -89.81 14.09 35.55
C LEU A 116 -90.06 13.79 37.04
N VAL A 117 -89.08 14.07 37.89
CA VAL A 117 -89.21 13.91 39.34
C VAL A 117 -90.24 14.89 39.92
N THR A 118 -90.20 16.16 39.48
CA THR A 118 -91.14 17.20 39.94
C THR A 118 -92.58 16.87 39.53
N ALA A 119 -92.79 16.42 38.29
CA ALA A 119 -94.11 16.01 37.80
C ALA A 119 -94.68 14.85 38.63
N TYR A 120 -93.85 13.91 39.09
CA TYR A 120 -94.33 12.84 39.97
C TYR A 120 -94.58 13.33 41.41
N ASP A 121 -93.81 14.29 41.93
CA ASP A 121 -94.11 14.92 43.22
C ASP A 121 -95.51 15.57 43.21
N GLU A 122 -95.90 16.22 42.10
CA GLU A 122 -97.24 16.78 41.90
C GLU A 122 -98.33 15.69 41.89
N LEU A 123 -98.07 14.55 41.24
CA LEU A 123 -98.99 13.41 41.24
C LEU A 123 -99.12 12.76 42.62
N ILE A 124 -98.04 12.68 43.40
CA ILE A 124 -98.08 12.22 44.80
C ILE A 124 -98.95 13.17 45.63
N ALA A 125 -98.88 14.48 45.41
CA ALA A 125 -99.74 15.43 46.14
C ALA A 125 -101.23 15.16 45.88
N ILE A 126 -101.59 14.85 44.62
CA ILE A 126 -102.96 14.44 44.25
C ILE A 126 -103.32 13.10 44.90
N GLN A 127 -102.42 12.11 44.89
CA GLN A 127 -102.63 10.83 45.58
C GLN A 127 -102.87 11.03 47.08
N GLN A 128 -102.12 11.92 47.74
CA GLN A 128 -102.31 12.25 49.15
C GLN A 128 -103.65 12.94 49.41
N GLU A 129 -104.12 13.78 48.48
CA GLU A 129 -105.46 14.39 48.57
C GLU A 129 -106.56 13.31 48.45
N ILE A 130 -106.42 12.35 47.53
CA ILE A 130 -107.29 11.18 47.40
C ILE A 130 -107.29 10.36 48.71
N MET A 131 -106.10 10.05 49.24
CA MET A 131 -105.94 9.30 50.49
C MET A 131 -106.58 10.02 51.69
N LYS A 132 -106.54 11.35 51.72
CA LYS A 132 -107.15 12.18 52.77
C LYS A 132 -108.68 12.18 52.68
N HIS A 133 -109.22 12.17 51.47
CA HIS A 133 -110.66 12.05 51.25
C HIS A 133 -111.19 10.66 51.64
N LEU A 134 -110.36 9.62 51.55
CA LEU A 134 -110.70 8.22 51.86
C LEU A 134 -109.80 7.62 52.97
N ALA A 135 -109.71 8.31 54.12
CA ALA A 135 -108.76 7.98 55.18
C ALA A 135 -109.27 6.86 56.12
N SER A 136 -110.56 6.87 56.45
CA SER A 136 -111.22 5.91 57.34
C SER A 136 -112.25 5.06 56.59
N GLU A 137 -112.66 3.91 57.17
CA GLU A 137 -113.68 3.04 56.56
C GLU A 137 -115.05 3.75 56.44
N GLU A 138 -115.34 4.70 57.34
CA GLU A 138 -116.57 5.51 57.28
C GLU A 138 -116.58 6.48 56.09
N ASP A 139 -115.40 6.93 55.62
CA ASP A 139 -115.31 7.86 54.49
C ASP A 139 -115.76 7.25 53.17
N TYR A 140 -115.74 5.92 53.04
CA TYR A 140 -116.22 5.20 51.85
C TYR A 140 -117.74 5.10 51.77
N MET A 141 -118.44 5.37 52.87
CA MET A 141 -119.91 5.42 52.92
C MET A 141 -120.45 6.83 52.64
N ASN A 142 -119.55 7.79 52.35
CA ASN A 142 -119.88 9.16 52.01
C ASN A 142 -119.70 9.37 50.50
N ASP A 143 -120.82 9.35 49.77
CA ASP A 143 -120.84 9.47 48.31
C ASP A 143 -120.09 10.72 47.82
N ASP A 144 -120.22 11.88 48.49
CA ASP A 144 -119.51 13.11 48.10
C ASP A 144 -117.97 12.97 48.22
N LYS A 145 -117.47 12.24 49.21
CA LYS A 145 -116.03 12.00 49.39
C LYS A 145 -115.50 10.99 48.38
N VAL A 146 -116.27 9.94 48.10
CA VAL A 146 -115.93 8.92 47.11
C VAL A 146 -115.95 9.51 45.70
N ASP A 147 -116.99 10.26 45.34
CA ASP A 147 -117.10 10.93 44.04
C ASP A 147 -115.98 11.94 43.82
N LYS A 148 -115.59 12.68 44.87
CA LYS A 148 -114.47 13.62 44.78
C LYS A 148 -113.13 12.90 44.62
N ALA A 149 -112.92 11.77 45.31
CA ALA A 149 -111.72 10.95 45.17
C ALA A 149 -111.63 10.29 43.77
N ILE A 150 -112.75 9.75 43.26
CA ILE A 150 -112.86 9.22 41.90
C ILE A 150 -112.63 10.33 40.87
N SER A 151 -113.21 11.51 41.07
CA SER A 151 -113.01 12.65 40.18
C SER A 151 -111.55 13.08 40.10
N LEU A 152 -110.86 13.24 41.24
CA LEU A 152 -109.43 13.54 41.27
C LEU A 152 -108.59 12.44 40.59
N TYR A 153 -108.97 11.18 40.81
CA TYR A 153 -108.31 10.03 40.22
C TYR A 153 -108.46 9.98 38.69
N GLU A 154 -109.68 10.09 38.17
CA GLU A 154 -109.99 9.96 36.75
C GLU A 154 -109.62 11.21 35.93
N THR A 155 -109.81 12.41 36.50
CA THR A 155 -109.62 13.67 35.75
C THR A 155 -108.23 14.26 35.87
N GLN A 156 -107.49 13.96 36.95
CA GLN A 156 -106.16 14.52 37.18
C GLN A 156 -105.08 13.45 37.29
N LEU A 157 -105.28 12.42 38.12
CA LEU A 157 -104.22 11.44 38.37
C LEU A 157 -103.95 10.53 37.17
N ILE A 158 -104.96 9.88 36.58
CA ILE A 158 -104.78 8.99 35.42
C ILE A 158 -104.15 9.74 34.24
N PRO A 159 -104.68 10.90 33.79
CA PRO A 159 -104.08 11.64 32.68
C PRO A 159 -102.66 12.11 32.99
N GLY A 160 -102.41 12.52 34.25
CA GLY A 160 -101.09 12.94 34.70
C GLY A 160 -100.07 11.78 34.73
N ILE A 161 -100.47 10.61 35.21
CA ILE A 161 -99.64 9.39 35.18
C ILE A 161 -99.35 8.96 33.75
N GLN A 162 -100.34 8.98 32.85
CA GLN A 162 -100.15 8.66 31.44
C GLN A 162 -99.16 9.62 30.76
N SER A 163 -99.33 10.93 30.97
CA SER A 163 -98.40 11.94 30.46
C SER A 163 -96.97 11.74 31.00
N LEU A 164 -96.83 11.44 32.29
CA LEU A 164 -95.52 11.20 32.90
C LEU A 164 -94.88 9.91 32.36
N GLN A 165 -95.66 8.83 32.20
CA GLN A 165 -95.17 7.57 31.62
C GLN A 165 -94.73 7.76 30.17
N GLU A 166 -95.42 8.59 29.40
CA GLU A 166 -95.04 8.94 28.02
C GLU A 166 -93.74 9.76 28.00
N GLN A 167 -93.62 10.81 28.82
CA GLN A 167 -92.40 11.60 28.93
C GLN A 167 -91.20 10.77 29.40
N LEU A 168 -91.41 9.91 30.41
CA LEU A 168 -90.38 9.02 30.94
C LEU A 168 -89.94 7.98 29.90
N SER A 169 -90.89 7.42 29.14
CA SER A 169 -90.58 6.47 28.08
C SER A 169 -89.79 7.14 26.95
N GLY A 170 -90.23 8.32 26.49
CA GLY A 170 -89.53 9.09 25.46
C GLY A 170 -88.10 9.47 25.88
N PHE A 171 -87.93 9.97 27.10
CA PHE A 171 -86.62 10.31 27.64
C PHE A 171 -85.72 9.08 27.83
N SER A 172 -86.26 7.96 28.33
CA SER A 172 -85.49 6.71 28.46
C SER A 172 -85.04 6.15 27.11
N GLU A 173 -85.88 6.26 26.07
CA GLU A 173 -85.56 5.79 24.72
C GLU A 173 -84.52 6.70 24.05
N GLU A 174 -84.64 8.01 24.22
CA GLU A 174 -83.66 8.99 23.76
C GLU A 174 -82.27 8.72 24.39
N LYS A 175 -82.23 8.54 25.71
CA LYS A 175 -80.98 8.27 26.43
C LYS A 175 -80.40 6.88 26.10
N LEU A 176 -81.24 5.87 25.88
CA LEU A 176 -80.79 4.56 25.43
C LEU A 176 -80.18 4.63 24.03
N LYS A 177 -80.79 5.37 23.11
CA LYS A 177 -80.25 5.60 21.75
C LYS A 177 -78.94 6.37 21.78
N SER A 178 -78.84 7.43 22.59
CA SER A 178 -77.58 8.19 22.72
C SER A 178 -76.47 7.32 23.30
N PHE A 179 -76.76 6.54 24.34
CA PHE A 179 -75.80 5.62 24.95
C PHE A 179 -75.32 4.52 23.98
N GLN A 180 -76.22 3.93 23.19
CA GLN A 180 -75.85 2.98 22.14
C GLN A 180 -75.01 3.62 21.03
N ALA A 181 -75.31 4.86 20.66
CA ALA A 181 -74.53 5.63 19.70
C ALA A 181 -73.12 5.93 20.25
N ASP A 182 -73.00 6.34 21.52
CA ASP A 182 -71.71 6.62 22.15
C ASP A 182 -70.83 5.36 22.28
N LEU A 183 -71.42 4.21 22.63
CA LEU A 183 -70.70 2.94 22.68
C LEU A 183 -70.17 2.50 21.31
N SER A 184 -71.00 2.63 20.26
CA SER A 184 -70.61 2.23 18.90
C SER A 184 -69.56 3.16 18.31
N ASN A 185 -69.75 4.49 18.43
CA ASN A 185 -68.78 5.48 17.98
C ASN A 185 -67.43 5.32 18.70
N GLN A 186 -67.45 5.05 20.02
CA GLN A 186 -66.21 4.87 20.79
C GLN A 186 -65.48 3.56 20.47
N GLU A 187 -66.21 2.48 20.18
CA GLU A 187 -65.61 1.22 19.73
C GLU A 187 -64.93 1.38 18.37
N GLU A 188 -65.58 2.09 17.44
CA GLU A 188 -65.04 2.40 16.12
C GLU A 188 -63.80 3.31 16.21
N ASP A 189 -63.86 4.40 16.98
CA ASP A 189 -62.74 5.32 17.20
C ASP A 189 -61.54 4.63 17.86
N SER A 190 -61.78 3.77 18.86
CA SER A 190 -60.72 3.03 19.53
C SER A 190 -60.04 2.01 18.59
N ASN A 191 -60.83 1.31 17.77
CA ASN A 191 -60.32 0.37 16.79
C ASN A 191 -59.53 1.08 15.69
N LEU A 192 -60.03 2.23 15.21
CA LEU A 192 -59.38 3.05 14.20
C LEU A 192 -58.06 3.64 14.73
N PHE A 193 -58.04 4.18 15.95
CA PHE A 193 -56.82 4.72 16.55
C PHE A 193 -55.79 3.62 16.89
N SER A 194 -56.24 2.45 17.37
CA SER A 194 -55.36 1.27 17.56
C SER A 194 -54.73 0.80 16.25
N PHE A 195 -55.51 0.81 15.15
CA PHE A 195 -55.01 0.48 13.82
C PHE A 195 -53.95 1.49 13.35
N ILE A 196 -54.22 2.80 13.50
CA ILE A 196 -53.26 3.87 13.15
C ILE A 196 -51.95 3.70 13.94
N LEU A 197 -52.01 3.45 15.25
CA LEU A 197 -50.83 3.22 16.08
C LEU A 197 -49.97 2.05 15.59
N LYS A 198 -50.61 0.91 15.26
CA LYS A 198 -49.90 -0.27 14.72
C LYS A 198 -49.30 0.00 13.35
N LEU A 199 -50.01 0.76 12.52
CA LEU A 199 -49.54 1.14 11.18
C LEU A 199 -48.31 2.07 11.27
N VAL A 200 -48.34 3.07 12.14
CA VAL A 200 -47.19 3.97 12.40
C VAL A 200 -46.00 3.18 12.95
N ALA A 201 -46.23 2.25 13.89
CA ALA A 201 -45.18 1.36 14.39
C ALA A 201 -44.59 0.47 13.28
N GLY A 202 -45.43 -0.05 12.38
CA GLY A 202 -44.99 -0.84 11.24
C GLY A 202 -44.12 -0.04 10.27
N ILE A 203 -44.56 1.17 9.89
CA ILE A 203 -43.81 2.06 8.99
C ILE A 203 -42.46 2.45 9.59
N THR A 204 -42.42 2.83 10.86
CA THR A 204 -41.17 3.22 11.53
C THR A 204 -40.18 2.06 11.63
N LEU A 205 -40.65 0.83 11.91
CA LEU A 205 -39.82 -0.37 11.85
C LEU A 205 -39.29 -0.64 10.44
N PHE A 206 -40.14 -0.50 9.42
CA PHE A 206 -39.74 -0.69 8.03
C PHE A 206 -38.69 0.34 7.60
N ILE A 207 -38.89 1.61 7.93
CA ILE A 207 -37.91 2.69 7.67
C ILE A 207 -36.60 2.38 8.39
N SER A 208 -36.64 1.99 9.67
CA SER A 208 -35.44 1.67 10.44
C SER A 208 -34.66 0.48 9.83
N TRP A 209 -35.39 -0.57 9.39
CA TRP A 209 -34.79 -1.69 8.66
C TRP A 209 -34.19 -1.27 7.31
N MET A 210 -34.89 -0.41 6.56
CA MET A 210 -34.43 0.10 5.27
C MET A 210 -33.17 0.96 5.42
N ILE A 211 -33.13 1.88 6.39
CA ILE A 211 -31.94 2.70 6.64
C ILE A 211 -30.77 1.81 7.13
N TYR A 212 -31.02 0.80 7.97
CA TYR A 212 -29.99 -0.18 8.34
C TYR A 212 -29.43 -0.91 7.10
N PHE A 213 -30.30 -1.37 6.21
CA PHE A 213 -29.90 -2.04 4.98
C PHE A 213 -29.05 -1.13 4.06
N LEU A 214 -29.50 0.11 3.87
CA LEU A 214 -28.78 1.12 3.09
C LEU A 214 -27.41 1.45 3.70
N THR A 215 -27.35 1.70 5.01
CA THR A 215 -26.10 2.02 5.73
C THR A 215 -25.09 0.87 5.68
N ARG A 216 -25.58 -0.37 5.77
CA ARG A 216 -24.72 -1.56 5.64
C ARG A 216 -24.13 -1.68 4.23
N ARG A 217 -24.95 -1.43 3.20
CA ARG A 217 -24.55 -1.59 1.79
C ARG A 217 -23.66 -0.44 1.30
N ILE A 218 -23.99 0.80 1.65
CA ILE A 218 -23.36 2.02 1.12
C ILE A 218 -22.12 2.42 1.94
N ILE A 219 -22.17 2.32 3.27
CA ILE A 219 -21.11 2.86 4.14
C ILE A 219 -20.25 1.74 4.75
N THR A 220 -20.90 0.80 5.44
CA THR A 220 -20.19 -0.18 6.27
C THR A 220 -19.32 -1.14 5.46
N LYS A 221 -19.85 -1.70 4.36
CA LYS A 221 -19.14 -2.71 3.57
C LYS A 221 -17.89 -2.10 2.87
N PRO A 222 -17.98 -0.95 2.19
CA PRO A 222 -16.80 -0.30 1.60
C PRO A 222 -15.73 0.08 2.61
N LEU A 223 -16.12 0.65 3.76
CA LEU A 223 -15.15 1.02 4.81
C LEU A 223 -14.37 -0.18 5.33
N ASN A 224 -15.03 -1.33 5.51
CA ASN A 224 -14.34 -2.55 5.92
C ASN A 224 -13.36 -3.04 4.86
N GLN A 225 -13.73 -2.98 3.57
CA GLN A 225 -12.82 -3.37 2.48
C GLN A 225 -11.61 -2.43 2.39
N LEU A 226 -11.83 -1.12 2.49
CA LEU A 226 -10.76 -0.13 2.55
C LEU A 226 -9.81 -0.37 3.74
N LYS A 227 -10.37 -0.67 4.91
CA LYS A 227 -9.58 -1.01 6.10
C LYS A 227 -8.68 -2.21 5.85
N GLU A 228 -9.18 -3.27 5.23
CA GLU A 228 -8.36 -4.46 4.91
C GLU A 228 -7.23 -4.11 3.92
N ILE A 229 -7.50 -3.31 2.88
CA ILE A 229 -6.47 -2.87 1.92
C ILE A 229 -5.37 -2.06 2.61
N VAL A 230 -5.75 -1.05 3.40
CA VAL A 230 -4.79 -0.19 4.11
C VAL A 230 -3.96 -0.99 5.10
N LEU A 231 -4.57 -1.95 5.81
CA LEU A 231 -3.83 -2.83 6.72
C LEU A 231 -2.89 -3.78 5.98
N ALA A 232 -3.28 -4.30 4.81
CA ALA A 232 -2.42 -5.12 3.97
C ALA A 232 -1.23 -4.31 3.42
N LEU A 233 -1.47 -3.10 2.90
CA LEU A 233 -0.42 -2.17 2.48
C LEU A 233 0.54 -1.86 3.63
N GLY A 234 0.02 -1.61 4.83
CA GLY A 234 0.82 -1.36 6.02
C GLY A 234 1.71 -2.54 6.44
N ARG A 235 1.36 -3.77 6.04
CA ARG A 235 2.17 -4.98 6.25
C ARG A 235 3.08 -5.32 5.05
N GLY A 236 2.99 -4.58 3.94
CA GLY A 236 3.72 -4.88 2.71
C GLY A 236 3.13 -6.04 1.88
N GLU A 237 1.90 -6.47 2.18
CA GLU A 237 1.21 -7.56 1.46
C GLU A 237 0.55 -7.02 0.17
N ILE A 238 1.34 -6.69 -0.85
CA ILE A 238 0.83 -6.02 -2.06
C ILE A 238 0.07 -7.00 -2.99
N ALA A 239 0.48 -8.28 -3.02
CA ALA A 239 -0.11 -9.30 -3.89
C ALA A 239 -1.59 -9.58 -3.57
N SER A 240 -1.99 -9.48 -2.29
CA SER A 240 -3.36 -9.74 -1.84
C SER A 240 -4.35 -8.65 -2.26
N ILE A 241 -3.86 -7.47 -2.69
CA ILE A 241 -4.70 -6.32 -3.07
C ILE A 241 -5.19 -6.44 -4.52
N GLY A 242 -4.35 -7.00 -5.41
CA GLY A 242 -4.73 -7.29 -6.81
C GLY A 242 -5.77 -8.41 -6.93
N GLU A 243 -5.78 -9.34 -5.97
CA GLU A 243 -6.70 -10.48 -5.94
C GLU A 243 -8.05 -10.19 -5.27
N LEU A 244 -8.32 -8.93 -4.88
CA LEU A 244 -9.61 -8.56 -4.32
C LEU A 244 -10.73 -8.78 -5.35
N LYS A 245 -11.39 -9.94 -5.22
CA LYS A 245 -12.55 -10.35 -5.99
C LYS A 245 -13.55 -9.19 -6.07
N ASN A 246 -13.81 -8.70 -7.28
CA ASN A 246 -14.63 -7.51 -7.59
C ASN A 246 -13.95 -6.12 -7.44
N ARG A 247 -12.61 -6.00 -7.58
CA ARG A 247 -11.92 -4.69 -7.58
C ARG A 247 -12.55 -3.68 -8.55
N ASP A 248 -12.79 -4.07 -9.81
CA ASP A 248 -13.39 -3.18 -10.81
C ASP A 248 -14.85 -2.84 -10.52
N SER A 249 -15.59 -3.77 -9.91
CA SER A 249 -16.99 -3.57 -9.50
C SER A 249 -17.08 -2.68 -8.26
N PHE A 250 -16.11 -2.78 -7.36
CA PHE A 250 -15.94 -1.89 -6.21
C PHE A 250 -15.53 -0.48 -6.67
N LEU A 251 -14.53 -0.35 -7.54
CA LEU A 251 -14.08 0.93 -8.10
C LEU A 251 -15.17 1.64 -8.92
N ASN A 252 -15.93 0.91 -9.72
CA ASN A 252 -17.01 1.50 -10.53
C ASN A 252 -18.31 1.76 -9.75
N GLY A 253 -18.49 1.14 -8.58
CA GLY A 253 -19.72 1.23 -7.78
C GLY A 253 -19.86 2.52 -6.96
N TYR A 254 -18.76 3.21 -6.66
CA TYR A 254 -18.72 4.39 -5.80
C TYR A 254 -17.93 5.51 -6.51
N LYS A 255 -18.55 6.14 -7.52
CA LYS A 255 -17.82 7.04 -8.44
C LYS A 255 -17.78 8.53 -8.06
N THR A 256 -18.54 8.98 -7.06
CA THR A 256 -18.72 10.44 -6.84
C THR A 256 -18.76 10.90 -5.38
N ASP A 257 -18.82 9.99 -4.41
CA ASP A 257 -18.86 10.35 -2.99
C ASP A 257 -17.46 10.31 -2.34
N GLU A 258 -17.38 10.71 -1.07
CA GLU A 258 -16.14 10.76 -0.30
C GLU A 258 -15.49 9.38 -0.16
N ILE A 259 -16.31 8.32 -0.07
CA ILE A 259 -15.83 6.94 -0.03
C ILE A 259 -15.17 6.58 -1.37
N GLY A 260 -15.80 6.92 -2.49
CA GLY A 260 -15.24 6.76 -3.83
C GLY A 260 -13.90 7.46 -4.02
N GLN A 261 -13.77 8.68 -3.51
CA GLN A 261 -12.48 9.41 -3.53
C GLN A 261 -11.41 8.70 -2.71
N MET A 262 -11.76 8.16 -1.52
CA MET A 262 -10.82 7.36 -0.72
C MET A 262 -10.41 6.07 -1.43
N VAL A 263 -11.35 5.40 -2.09
CA VAL A 263 -11.06 4.20 -2.91
C VAL A 263 -10.08 4.55 -4.02
N THR A 264 -10.33 5.64 -4.76
CA THR A 264 -9.46 6.10 -5.84
C THR A 264 -8.06 6.46 -5.32
N ALA A 265 -7.98 7.17 -4.20
CA ALA A 265 -6.70 7.51 -3.58
C ALA A 265 -5.92 6.27 -3.15
N ILE A 266 -6.59 5.27 -2.57
CA ILE A 266 -5.97 4.00 -2.18
C ILE A 266 -5.53 3.19 -3.40
N ASP A 267 -6.28 3.23 -4.51
CA ASP A 267 -5.90 2.55 -5.76
C ASP A 267 -4.63 3.18 -6.37
N VAL A 268 -4.57 4.52 -6.44
CA VAL A 268 -3.38 5.27 -6.87
C VAL A 268 -2.18 4.97 -5.97
N LEU A 269 -2.38 4.92 -4.65
CA LEU A 269 -1.33 4.54 -3.70
C LEU A 269 -0.87 3.10 -3.89
N THR A 270 -1.79 2.17 -4.10
CA THR A 270 -1.49 0.75 -4.32
C THR A 270 -0.67 0.56 -5.59
N GLU A 271 -1.10 1.14 -6.71
CA GLU A 271 -0.36 1.05 -7.96
C GLU A 271 1.00 1.73 -7.84
N GLY A 272 1.08 2.86 -7.13
CA GLY A 272 2.34 3.55 -6.89
C GLY A 272 3.34 2.78 -6.04
N VAL A 273 2.88 2.03 -5.05
CA VAL A 273 3.74 1.13 -4.27
C VAL A 273 4.17 -0.05 -5.14
N LYS A 274 3.25 -0.63 -5.91
CA LYS A 274 3.53 -1.77 -6.81
C LYS A 274 4.56 -1.42 -7.88
N GLU A 275 4.42 -0.29 -8.57
CA GLU A 275 5.40 0.20 -9.55
C GLU A 275 6.79 0.38 -8.91
N LYS A 276 6.86 0.98 -7.71
CA LYS A 276 8.12 1.14 -6.96
C LYS A 276 8.74 -0.20 -6.57
N THR A 277 7.93 -1.18 -6.16
CA THR A 277 8.40 -2.54 -5.87
C THR A 277 8.95 -3.23 -7.12
N SER A 278 8.23 -3.16 -8.25
CA SER A 278 8.72 -3.69 -9.52
C SER A 278 10.01 -3.02 -9.98
N PHE A 279 10.11 -1.69 -9.84
CA PHE A 279 11.35 -0.97 -10.15
C PHE A 279 12.53 -1.40 -9.26
N ALA A 280 12.29 -1.56 -7.95
CA ALA A 280 13.31 -2.06 -7.04
C ALA A 280 13.77 -3.49 -7.35
N ASP A 281 12.84 -4.36 -7.75
CA ASP A 281 13.13 -5.74 -8.19
C ASP A 281 13.99 -5.76 -9.45
N GLU A 282 13.69 -4.90 -10.43
CA GLU A 282 14.46 -4.78 -11.68
C GLU A 282 15.87 -4.22 -11.44
N ILE A 283 16.01 -3.26 -10.51
CA ILE A 283 17.35 -2.84 -10.03
C ILE A 283 18.10 -4.03 -9.43
N GLY A 284 17.43 -4.87 -8.64
CA GLY A 284 18.01 -6.08 -8.05
C GLY A 284 18.43 -7.14 -9.08
N LYS A 285 17.83 -7.13 -10.27
CA LYS A 285 18.22 -7.97 -11.43
C LYS A 285 19.26 -7.31 -12.33
N GLU A 286 19.91 -6.23 -11.87
CA GLU A 286 20.92 -5.46 -12.61
C GLU A 286 20.37 -4.77 -13.88
N ASN A 287 19.05 -4.60 -13.99
CA ASN A 287 18.42 -3.89 -15.11
C ASN A 287 18.38 -2.37 -14.83
N TYR A 288 19.51 -1.70 -14.98
CA TYR A 288 19.65 -0.28 -14.68
C TYR A 288 19.13 0.68 -15.76
N ASP A 289 18.72 0.17 -16.92
CA ASP A 289 18.24 0.98 -18.06
C ASP A 289 16.71 1.10 -18.11
N MET A 290 16.01 0.47 -17.15
CA MET A 290 14.57 0.60 -17.05
C MET A 290 14.15 2.04 -16.77
N ASP A 291 13.16 2.50 -17.54
CA ASP A 291 12.53 3.80 -17.35
C ASP A 291 11.56 3.76 -16.16
N PHE A 292 11.56 4.82 -15.37
CA PHE A 292 10.71 4.94 -14.18
C PHE A 292 10.20 6.36 -14.05
N HIS A 293 8.89 6.49 -14.17
CA HIS A 293 8.21 7.78 -14.12
C HIS A 293 7.82 8.10 -12.67
N LEU A 294 8.16 9.31 -12.22
CA LEU A 294 7.72 9.79 -10.92
C LEU A 294 6.21 10.06 -10.95
N GLN A 295 5.49 9.59 -9.94
CA GLN A 295 4.05 9.84 -9.83
C GLN A 295 3.73 11.31 -9.53
N SER A 296 4.67 12.03 -8.93
CA SER A 296 4.61 13.48 -8.73
C SER A 296 6.01 14.04 -8.52
N ASP A 297 6.14 15.37 -8.69
CA ASP A 297 7.39 16.07 -8.38
C ASP A 297 7.83 15.94 -6.91
N SER A 298 6.93 15.52 -6.02
CA SER A 298 7.20 15.33 -4.60
C SER A 298 7.34 13.85 -4.20
N ASP A 299 7.44 12.91 -5.16
CA ASP A 299 7.64 11.49 -4.87
C ASP A 299 9.07 11.22 -4.36
N ILE A 300 9.27 11.38 -3.05
CA ILE A 300 10.56 11.20 -2.38
C ILE A 300 11.07 9.76 -2.55
N MET A 301 10.17 8.77 -2.44
CA MET A 301 10.55 7.36 -2.56
C MET A 301 10.98 7.03 -3.99
N GLY A 302 10.25 7.51 -4.99
CA GLY A 302 10.63 7.39 -6.40
C GLY A 302 11.99 8.03 -6.69
N LYS A 303 12.22 9.25 -6.22
CA LYS A 303 13.53 9.94 -6.37
C LYS A 303 14.67 9.17 -5.70
N ALA A 304 14.43 8.62 -4.50
CA ALA A 304 15.43 7.83 -3.80
C ALA A 304 15.78 6.54 -4.56
N LEU A 305 14.79 5.85 -5.13
CA LEU A 305 15.01 4.66 -5.97
C LEU A 305 15.78 4.98 -7.25
N ILE A 306 15.46 6.11 -7.93
CA ILE A 306 16.22 6.58 -9.10
C ILE A 306 17.68 6.87 -8.70
N GLY A 307 17.89 7.56 -7.57
CA GLY A 307 19.22 7.84 -7.04
C GLY A 307 20.01 6.55 -6.75
N MET A 308 19.37 5.56 -6.14
CA MET A 308 19.95 4.25 -5.89
C MET A 308 20.33 3.54 -7.20
N ARG A 309 19.42 3.47 -8.18
CA ARG A 309 19.69 2.88 -9.51
C ARG A 309 20.90 3.54 -10.16
N ASN A 310 20.95 4.88 -10.20
CA ASN A 310 22.03 5.61 -10.86
C ASN A 310 23.39 5.36 -10.18
N ASN A 311 23.41 5.30 -8.85
CA ASN A 311 24.63 4.98 -8.10
C ASN A 311 25.08 3.53 -8.36
N LEU A 312 24.16 2.56 -8.32
CA LEU A 312 24.47 1.15 -8.61
C LEU A 312 24.95 0.95 -10.04
N LYS A 313 24.31 1.62 -11.02
CA LYS A 313 24.76 1.62 -12.42
C LYS A 313 26.20 2.13 -12.54
N LYS A 314 26.51 3.26 -11.90
CA LYS A 314 27.86 3.82 -11.89
C LYS A 314 28.88 2.85 -11.29
N VAL A 315 28.55 2.24 -10.15
CA VAL A 315 29.42 1.24 -9.50
C VAL A 315 29.63 0.03 -10.40
N ALA A 316 28.57 -0.49 -11.03
CA ALA A 316 28.66 -1.61 -11.95
C ALA A 316 29.54 -1.30 -13.17
N GLU A 317 29.42 -0.10 -13.75
CA GLU A 317 30.26 0.36 -14.87
C GLU A 317 31.74 0.50 -14.46
N GLU A 318 32.02 1.06 -13.28
CA GLU A 318 33.38 1.18 -12.74
C GLU A 318 34.00 -0.19 -12.43
N ASP A 319 33.22 -1.09 -11.83
CA ASP A 319 33.63 -2.46 -11.54
C ASP A 319 33.89 -3.25 -12.83
N ALA A 320 33.07 -3.09 -13.87
CA ALA A 320 33.29 -3.72 -15.17
C ALA A 320 34.61 -3.25 -15.80
N LYS A 321 34.91 -1.94 -15.76
CA LYS A 321 36.19 -1.37 -16.24
C LYS A 321 37.38 -1.91 -15.44
N ARG A 322 37.25 -2.03 -14.12
CA ARG A 322 38.31 -2.58 -13.25
C ARG A 322 38.55 -4.06 -13.53
N ASN A 323 37.48 -4.85 -13.69
CA ASN A 323 37.56 -6.27 -13.98
C ASN A 323 38.21 -6.50 -15.35
N TRP A 324 37.79 -5.74 -16.37
CA TRP A 324 38.43 -5.76 -17.68
C TRP A 324 39.94 -5.50 -17.56
N ALA A 325 40.36 -4.41 -16.89
CA ALA A 325 41.79 -4.12 -16.74
C ALA A 325 42.56 -5.22 -15.97
N THR A 326 41.93 -5.84 -14.97
CA THR A 326 42.52 -6.93 -14.17
C THR A 326 42.71 -8.20 -15.00
N GLU A 327 41.70 -8.59 -15.78
CA GLU A 327 41.78 -9.71 -16.71
C GLU A 327 42.85 -9.47 -17.78
N GLY A 328 42.91 -8.24 -18.31
CA GLY A 328 43.96 -7.80 -19.21
C GLY A 328 45.35 -8.01 -18.58
N MET A 329 45.57 -7.50 -17.36
CA MET A 329 46.86 -7.62 -16.67
C MET A 329 47.25 -9.08 -16.43
N ALA A 330 46.31 -9.93 -16.03
CA ALA A 330 46.56 -11.36 -15.87
C ALA A 330 46.98 -12.01 -17.20
N LYS A 331 46.26 -11.71 -18.29
CA LYS A 331 46.57 -12.21 -19.64
C LYS A 331 47.97 -11.78 -20.08
N PHE A 332 48.32 -10.51 -19.93
CA PHE A 332 49.65 -10.02 -20.32
C PHE A 332 50.76 -10.47 -19.38
N GLY A 333 50.47 -10.69 -18.09
CA GLY A 333 51.40 -11.31 -17.16
C GLY A 333 51.86 -12.68 -17.62
N GLU A 334 50.95 -13.50 -18.16
CA GLU A 334 51.31 -14.80 -18.75
C GLU A 334 52.11 -14.65 -20.06
N ILE A 335 51.74 -13.71 -20.93
CA ILE A 335 52.48 -13.42 -22.17
C ILE A 335 53.92 -12.97 -21.86
N LEU A 336 54.09 -12.11 -20.86
CA LEU A 336 55.39 -11.56 -20.44
C LEU A 336 56.30 -12.59 -19.75
N ARG A 337 55.77 -13.75 -19.33
CA ARG A 337 56.56 -14.84 -18.75
C ARG A 337 57.09 -15.83 -19.80
N HIS A 338 56.46 -15.88 -20.97
CA HIS A 338 56.81 -16.83 -22.04
C HIS A 338 57.67 -16.16 -23.12
N ASN A 339 58.65 -16.89 -23.64
CA ASN A 339 59.55 -16.45 -24.73
C ASN A 339 60.50 -15.30 -24.36
N ASN A 340 60.99 -15.25 -23.12
CA ASN A 340 61.96 -14.23 -22.67
C ASN A 340 63.32 -14.30 -23.38
N ASP A 341 63.59 -15.39 -24.11
CA ASP A 341 64.87 -15.62 -24.77
C ASP A 341 64.98 -14.97 -26.16
N ASP A 342 63.85 -14.54 -26.76
CA ASP A 342 63.84 -13.85 -28.05
C ASP A 342 62.97 -12.57 -27.99
N MET A 343 63.67 -11.43 -27.97
CA MET A 343 63.07 -10.09 -27.91
C MET A 343 62.09 -9.83 -29.06
N ASN A 344 62.37 -10.32 -30.27
CA ASN A 344 61.50 -10.12 -31.43
C ASN A 344 60.20 -10.90 -31.27
N VAL A 345 60.28 -12.16 -30.85
CA VAL A 345 59.10 -13.01 -30.66
C VAL A 345 58.23 -12.46 -29.51
N LEU A 346 58.86 -12.09 -28.39
CA LEU A 346 58.18 -11.51 -27.24
C LEU A 346 57.44 -10.21 -27.60
N THR A 347 58.13 -9.23 -28.17
CA THR A 347 57.54 -7.93 -28.52
C THR A 347 56.43 -8.04 -29.57
N ASN A 348 56.58 -8.91 -30.58
CA ASN A 348 55.52 -9.17 -31.56
C ASN A 348 54.27 -9.81 -30.92
N ASN A 349 54.46 -10.74 -29.98
CA ASN A 349 53.35 -11.38 -29.26
C ASN A 349 52.63 -10.40 -28.34
N ILE A 350 53.36 -9.57 -27.60
CA ILE A 350 52.80 -8.49 -26.77
C ILE A 350 51.99 -7.54 -27.63
N LEU A 351 52.59 -6.98 -28.69
CA LEU A 351 51.98 -5.98 -29.55
C LEU A 351 50.70 -6.52 -30.21
N SER A 352 50.76 -7.71 -30.81
CA SER A 352 49.61 -8.32 -31.49
C SER A 352 48.44 -8.57 -30.53
N ASN A 353 48.71 -9.03 -29.31
CA ASN A 353 47.67 -9.23 -28.30
C ASN A 353 47.12 -7.90 -27.77
N LEU A 354 47.98 -6.90 -27.57
CA LEU A 354 47.58 -5.58 -27.08
C LEU A 354 46.63 -4.89 -28.05
N ILE A 355 47.03 -4.77 -29.32
CA ILE A 355 46.22 -4.14 -30.35
C ILE A 355 44.84 -4.79 -30.45
N LYS A 356 44.77 -6.13 -30.40
CA LYS A 356 43.48 -6.85 -30.41
C LYS A 356 42.65 -6.60 -29.15
N TYR A 357 43.30 -6.52 -27.99
CA TYR A 357 42.62 -6.42 -26.69
C TYR A 357 41.95 -5.05 -26.51
N ILE A 358 42.67 -3.97 -26.82
CA ILE A 358 42.12 -2.59 -26.82
C ILE A 358 41.38 -2.23 -28.12
N LYS A 359 41.19 -3.22 -29.01
CA LYS A 359 40.51 -3.07 -30.31
C LYS A 359 41.07 -1.92 -31.17
N ALA A 360 42.38 -1.67 -31.07
CA ALA A 360 43.10 -0.75 -31.94
C ALA A 360 43.39 -1.41 -33.31
N ASN A 361 43.93 -0.63 -34.24
CA ASN A 361 44.10 -1.07 -35.62
C ASN A 361 45.57 -1.36 -35.97
N GLN A 362 46.49 -0.54 -35.47
CA GLN A 362 47.90 -0.59 -35.85
C GLN A 362 48.75 -0.26 -34.62
N GLY A 363 49.97 -0.78 -34.59
CA GLY A 363 50.95 -0.34 -33.61
C GLY A 363 52.37 -0.77 -33.90
N GLY A 364 53.29 -0.25 -33.11
CA GLY A 364 54.71 -0.53 -33.18
C GLY A 364 55.36 -0.47 -31.80
N ILE A 365 56.39 -1.29 -31.60
CA ILE A 365 57.26 -1.22 -30.43
C ILE A 365 58.67 -0.87 -30.91
N PHE A 366 59.18 0.23 -30.40
CA PHE A 366 60.53 0.72 -30.62
C PHE A 366 61.36 0.48 -29.36
N ILE A 367 62.55 -0.09 -29.45
CA ILE A 367 63.43 -0.34 -28.31
C ILE A 367 64.70 0.47 -28.46
N ILE A 368 65.24 0.96 -27.35
CA ILE A 368 66.46 1.76 -27.36
C ILE A 368 67.67 0.85 -27.56
N ASN A 369 68.39 1.09 -28.65
CA ASN A 369 69.69 0.51 -28.93
C ASN A 369 70.77 1.49 -28.44
N ASP A 370 71.48 1.10 -27.38
CA ASP A 370 72.50 1.90 -26.68
C ASP A 370 73.88 1.22 -26.70
N ASN A 371 74.12 0.36 -27.69
CA ASN A 371 75.41 -0.31 -27.88
C ASN A 371 76.57 0.69 -28.01
N ASN A 372 76.30 1.86 -28.59
CA ASN A 372 77.19 3.02 -28.57
C ASN A 372 76.50 4.17 -27.81
N LYS A 373 77.06 4.59 -26.68
CA LYS A 373 76.42 5.61 -25.81
C LYS A 373 76.26 6.97 -26.48
N ASP A 374 77.12 7.29 -27.45
CA ASP A 374 77.10 8.57 -28.16
C ASP A 374 76.18 8.55 -29.40
N ASP A 375 75.59 7.40 -29.74
CA ASP A 375 74.71 7.20 -30.89
C ASP A 375 73.53 6.28 -30.52
N ALA A 376 72.85 6.60 -29.42
CA ALA A 376 71.65 5.88 -29.01
C ALA A 376 70.47 6.22 -29.92
N TYR A 377 69.74 5.20 -30.38
CA TYR A 377 68.57 5.38 -31.24
C TYR A 377 67.46 4.39 -30.89
N LEU A 378 66.22 4.76 -31.21
CA LEU A 378 65.07 3.87 -31.16
C LEU A 378 65.01 3.01 -32.42
N GLU A 379 64.93 1.70 -32.24
CA GLU A 379 64.83 0.69 -33.29
C GLU A 379 63.47 0.02 -33.28
N LEU A 380 62.77 -0.02 -34.42
CA LEU A 380 61.49 -0.71 -34.53
C LEU A 380 61.69 -2.24 -34.50
N ILE A 381 61.30 -2.88 -33.39
CA ILE A 381 61.47 -4.33 -33.18
C ILE A 381 60.19 -5.11 -33.52
N ALA A 382 59.02 -4.53 -33.24
CA ALA A 382 57.74 -5.15 -33.55
C ALA A 382 56.79 -4.19 -34.26
N CYS A 383 56.03 -4.70 -35.22
CA CYS A 383 54.97 -3.94 -35.90
C CYS A 383 53.75 -4.83 -36.17
N TYR A 384 52.56 -4.26 -35.98
CA TYR A 384 51.28 -4.90 -36.24
C TYR A 384 50.50 -4.10 -37.28
N ALA A 385 49.98 -4.78 -38.31
CA ALA A 385 49.24 -4.18 -39.43
C ALA A 385 49.97 -2.98 -40.09
N PHE A 386 51.30 -3.09 -40.22
CA PHE A 386 52.14 -2.07 -40.89
C PHE A 386 52.59 -2.57 -42.27
N GLU A 387 52.35 -1.78 -43.32
CA GLU A 387 52.43 -2.19 -44.73
C GLU A 387 53.84 -2.57 -45.23
N ARG A 388 54.91 -2.18 -44.52
CA ARG A 388 56.30 -2.31 -45.01
C ARG A 388 57.21 -3.09 -44.06
N LYS A 389 56.92 -4.37 -43.78
CA LYS A 389 57.85 -5.24 -43.03
C LYS A 389 59.24 -5.44 -43.69
N LYS A 390 59.42 -5.12 -44.98
CA LYS A 390 60.66 -5.39 -45.73
C LYS A 390 61.68 -4.25 -45.83
N TYR A 391 61.37 -3.02 -45.39
CA TYR A 391 62.25 -1.84 -45.61
C TYR A 391 62.27 -0.79 -44.47
N ILE A 392 61.88 -1.12 -43.24
CA ILE A 392 61.85 -0.14 -42.14
C ILE A 392 62.98 -0.42 -41.17
N THR A 393 64.20 -0.04 -41.55
CA THR A 393 65.25 0.27 -40.58
C THR A 393 65.03 1.72 -40.12
N LYS A 394 63.89 2.00 -39.47
CA LYS A 394 63.58 3.34 -38.98
C LYS A 394 64.28 3.52 -37.64
N LYS A 395 65.39 4.23 -37.67
CA LYS A 395 66.06 4.77 -36.49
C LYS A 395 65.42 6.11 -36.16
N ILE A 396 65.05 6.32 -34.91
CA ILE A 396 64.53 7.61 -34.42
C ILE A 396 65.46 8.11 -33.32
N ILE A 397 65.91 9.36 -33.45
CA ILE A 397 66.80 10.00 -32.48
C ILE A 397 65.97 10.63 -31.35
N MET A 398 66.57 10.80 -30.17
CA MET A 398 65.94 11.49 -29.04
C MET A 398 65.53 12.91 -29.43
N GLY A 399 64.30 13.31 -29.09
CA GLY A 399 63.72 14.60 -29.48
C GLY A 399 63.22 14.69 -30.94
N GLU A 400 63.40 13.63 -31.75
CA GLU A 400 62.95 13.61 -33.14
C GLU A 400 61.48 13.17 -33.25
N GLY A 401 60.61 14.09 -33.68
CA GLY A 401 59.17 13.83 -33.80
C GLY A 401 58.50 13.51 -32.46
N LEU A 402 57.24 13.07 -32.48
CA LEU A 402 56.49 12.81 -31.26
C LEU A 402 57.02 11.59 -30.50
N THR A 403 57.44 10.53 -31.22
CA THR A 403 58.06 9.34 -30.61
C THR A 403 59.38 9.69 -29.90
N GLY A 404 60.23 10.51 -30.53
CA GLY A 404 61.49 10.98 -29.92
C GLY A 404 61.26 11.98 -28.78
N GLN A 405 60.21 12.80 -28.84
CA GLN A 405 59.81 13.70 -27.76
C GLN A 405 59.32 12.91 -26.54
N VAL A 406 58.49 11.88 -26.73
CA VAL A 406 58.07 10.98 -25.64
C VAL A 406 59.28 10.27 -25.01
N TRP A 407 60.28 9.90 -25.82
CA TRP A 407 61.54 9.38 -25.30
C TRP A 407 62.32 10.43 -24.49
N GLN A 408 62.27 11.71 -24.87
CA GLN A 408 62.95 12.78 -24.13
C GLN A 408 62.25 13.13 -22.81
N GLU A 409 60.92 13.21 -22.83
CA GLU A 409 60.13 13.70 -21.70
C GLU A 409 59.72 12.58 -20.74
N GLY A 410 59.58 11.33 -21.23
CA GLY A 410 59.15 10.19 -20.44
C GLY A 410 57.66 10.20 -20.07
N GLU A 411 56.88 11.10 -20.68
CA GLU A 411 55.43 11.20 -20.53
C GLU A 411 54.73 10.74 -21.81
N TYR A 412 53.57 10.09 -21.67
CA TYR A 412 52.82 9.60 -22.83
C TYR A 412 52.13 10.75 -23.57
N VAL A 413 51.92 10.56 -24.87
CA VAL A 413 51.18 11.48 -25.73
C VAL A 413 49.95 10.76 -26.28
N TYR A 414 48.77 11.35 -26.08
CA TYR A 414 47.53 10.88 -26.67
C TYR A 414 46.92 11.96 -27.56
N LEU A 415 46.84 11.68 -28.85
CA LEU A 415 46.36 12.60 -29.88
C LEU A 415 45.04 12.12 -30.44
N THR A 416 44.05 13.00 -30.48
CA THR A 416 42.73 12.76 -31.09
C THR A 416 42.49 13.62 -32.32
N ASP A 417 43.31 14.65 -32.53
CA ASP A 417 43.30 15.49 -33.72
C ASP A 417 44.60 15.25 -34.50
N ILE A 418 44.50 14.45 -35.56
CA ILE A 418 45.65 13.91 -36.28
C ILE A 418 45.71 14.59 -37.66
N PRO A 419 46.81 15.29 -38.00
CA PRO A 419 46.97 15.90 -39.31
C PRO A 419 46.86 14.88 -40.44
N ASN A 420 46.27 15.29 -41.57
CA ASN A 420 45.89 14.38 -42.65
C ASN A 420 47.02 13.53 -43.25
N ASN A 421 48.29 13.92 -43.08
CA ASN A 421 49.48 13.23 -43.59
C ASN A 421 50.40 12.68 -42.47
N TYR A 422 49.92 12.60 -41.23
CA TYR A 422 50.76 12.16 -40.10
C TYR A 422 50.99 10.64 -40.12
N ILE A 423 49.91 9.85 -40.24
CA ILE A 423 49.95 8.39 -40.30
C ILE A 423 48.74 7.87 -41.09
N HIS A 424 48.93 6.78 -41.84
CA HIS A 424 47.87 6.10 -42.58
C HIS A 424 47.77 4.63 -42.16
N ILE A 425 46.55 4.19 -41.83
CA ILE A 425 46.22 2.77 -41.70
C ILE A 425 45.81 2.30 -43.09
N THR A 426 46.59 1.40 -43.67
CA THR A 426 46.41 0.92 -45.05
C THR A 426 45.93 -0.53 -45.09
N SER A 427 45.22 -0.87 -46.16
CA SER A 427 44.74 -2.21 -46.48
C SER A 427 44.93 -2.46 -47.98
N GLY A 428 44.80 -3.72 -48.40
CA GLY A 428 44.80 -4.06 -49.84
C GLY A 428 43.67 -3.40 -50.65
N LEU A 429 42.71 -2.74 -49.98
CA LEU A 429 41.59 -2.04 -50.60
C LEU A 429 41.69 -0.50 -50.52
N GLY A 430 42.66 0.04 -49.78
CA GLY A 430 42.80 1.50 -49.56
C GLY A 430 43.30 1.82 -48.15
N GLY A 431 43.48 3.12 -47.85
CA GLY A 431 43.94 3.60 -46.55
C GLY A 431 43.10 4.73 -45.97
N ALA A 432 43.11 4.85 -44.65
CA ALA A 432 42.39 5.87 -43.90
C ALA A 432 43.23 6.38 -42.71
N ASN A 433 42.95 7.60 -42.28
CA ASN A 433 43.60 8.19 -41.11
C ASN A 433 42.98 7.65 -39.81
N PRO A 434 43.79 7.30 -38.79
CA PRO A 434 43.26 6.99 -37.47
C PRO A 434 42.57 8.21 -36.86
N LYS A 435 41.66 7.96 -35.92
CA LYS A 435 41.05 9.02 -35.09
C LYS A 435 41.84 9.27 -33.82
N SER A 436 42.61 8.30 -33.34
CA SER A 436 43.47 8.48 -32.19
C SER A 436 44.81 7.78 -32.33
N VAL A 437 45.86 8.38 -31.75
CA VAL A 437 47.21 7.84 -31.65
C VAL A 437 47.67 7.97 -30.20
N LEU A 438 48.10 6.86 -29.61
CA LEU A 438 48.70 6.78 -28.28
C LEU A 438 50.17 6.41 -28.42
N ILE A 439 51.05 7.25 -27.89
CA ILE A 439 52.49 7.03 -27.83
C ILE A 439 52.87 6.93 -26.35
N MET A 440 53.27 5.74 -25.93
CA MET A 440 53.48 5.36 -24.53
C MET A 440 54.95 5.00 -24.30
N PRO A 441 55.65 5.64 -23.34
CA PRO A 441 57.00 5.24 -22.99
C PRO A 441 56.99 3.92 -22.22
N LEU A 442 57.88 3.01 -22.59
CA LEU A 442 58.19 1.80 -21.83
C LEU A 442 59.21 2.19 -20.75
N LYS A 443 58.70 2.64 -19.60
CA LYS A 443 59.48 3.23 -18.51
C LYS A 443 59.52 2.32 -17.28
N MET A 444 60.69 2.19 -16.64
CA MET A 444 60.88 1.53 -15.34
C MET A 444 61.93 2.31 -14.53
N ASN A 445 61.63 2.68 -13.28
CA ASN A 445 62.53 3.43 -12.38
C ASN A 445 63.15 4.68 -13.04
N GLU A 446 62.34 5.51 -13.69
CA GLU A 446 62.76 6.69 -14.49
C GLU A 446 63.59 6.40 -15.75
N ALA A 447 64.01 5.16 -15.99
CA ALA A 447 64.69 4.77 -17.23
C ALA A 447 63.68 4.33 -18.29
N ILE A 448 63.84 4.86 -19.51
CA ILE A 448 63.04 4.47 -20.67
C ILE A 448 63.81 3.39 -21.42
N PHE A 449 63.13 2.31 -21.78
CA PHE A 449 63.70 1.16 -22.50
C PHE A 449 63.19 1.07 -23.95
N GLY A 450 62.11 1.78 -24.25
CA GLY A 450 61.50 1.81 -25.56
C GLY A 450 60.21 2.63 -25.58
N ILE A 451 59.55 2.67 -26.72
CA ILE A 451 58.29 3.36 -26.95
C ILE A 451 57.30 2.39 -27.60
N LEU A 452 56.06 2.37 -27.10
CA LEU A 452 54.92 1.72 -27.72
C LEU A 452 54.07 2.78 -28.42
N GLU A 453 53.77 2.57 -29.70
CA GLU A 453 52.88 3.43 -30.47
C GLU A 453 51.67 2.62 -30.93
N VAL A 454 50.47 3.18 -30.76
CA VAL A 454 49.19 2.58 -31.09
C VAL A 454 48.36 3.59 -31.87
N ALA A 455 47.80 3.17 -32.99
CA ALA A 455 46.86 3.95 -33.78
C ALA A 455 45.50 3.22 -33.88
N SER A 456 44.41 3.97 -33.72
CA SER A 456 43.04 3.45 -33.67
C SER A 456 42.07 4.34 -34.46
N PHE A 457 41.08 3.72 -35.10
CA PHE A 457 39.92 4.40 -35.70
C PHE A 457 38.89 4.84 -34.66
N ASN A 458 39.02 4.40 -33.41
CA ASN A 458 38.18 4.79 -32.30
C ASN A 458 39.01 5.56 -31.27
N ASN A 459 38.36 6.41 -30.47
CA ASN A 459 39.00 7.01 -29.33
C ASN A 459 39.16 5.95 -28.24
N LEU A 460 40.36 5.87 -27.66
CA LEU A 460 40.60 5.05 -26.48
C LEU A 460 39.96 5.71 -25.26
N GLU A 461 39.27 4.92 -24.46
CA GLU A 461 38.73 5.37 -23.19
C GLU A 461 39.83 5.54 -22.15
N LYS A 462 39.58 6.38 -21.14
CA LYS A 462 40.56 6.65 -20.06
C LYS A 462 41.06 5.37 -19.39
N HIS A 463 40.16 4.41 -19.13
CA HIS A 463 40.51 3.15 -18.48
C HIS A 463 41.41 2.26 -19.36
N GLU A 464 41.30 2.35 -20.69
CA GLU A 464 42.16 1.64 -21.64
C GLU A 464 43.56 2.26 -21.68
N ILE A 465 43.66 3.60 -21.65
CA ILE A 465 44.94 4.32 -21.59
C ILE A 465 45.68 4.01 -20.28
N GLU A 466 44.99 4.09 -19.14
CA GLU A 466 45.54 3.74 -17.82
C GLU A 466 45.99 2.27 -17.76
N PHE A 467 45.25 1.37 -18.41
CA PHE A 467 45.64 -0.03 -18.57
C PHE A 467 46.93 -0.16 -19.39
N VAL A 468 47.02 0.49 -20.56
CA VAL A 468 48.21 0.48 -21.43
C VAL A 468 49.42 1.06 -20.70
N GLN A 469 49.25 2.11 -19.90
CA GLN A 469 50.31 2.72 -19.12
C GLN A 469 50.92 1.73 -18.11
N LYS A 470 50.08 1.12 -17.26
CA LYS A 470 50.53 0.08 -16.30
C LYS A 470 51.13 -1.14 -17.00
N LEU A 471 50.59 -1.51 -18.16
CA LEU A 471 51.12 -2.63 -18.94
C LEU A 471 52.50 -2.26 -19.51
N SER A 472 52.70 -1.01 -19.92
CA SER A 472 53.96 -0.51 -20.45
C SER A 472 55.08 -0.55 -19.40
N GLU A 473 54.78 -0.30 -18.13
CA GLU A 473 55.73 -0.50 -17.02
C GLU A 473 56.15 -1.98 -16.90
N SER A 474 55.18 -2.91 -17.01
CA SER A 474 55.44 -4.34 -16.97
C SER A 474 56.27 -4.81 -18.16
N ILE A 475 55.95 -4.31 -19.36
CA ILE A 475 56.72 -4.56 -20.59
C ILE A 475 58.14 -4.02 -20.42
N ALA A 476 58.32 -2.80 -19.91
CA ALA A 476 59.64 -2.20 -19.69
C ALA A 476 60.52 -3.06 -18.77
N SER A 477 59.94 -3.58 -17.69
CA SER A 477 60.63 -4.48 -16.76
C SER A 477 61.10 -5.78 -17.42
N THR A 478 60.22 -6.43 -18.20
CA THR A 478 60.58 -7.65 -18.94
C THR A 478 61.65 -7.37 -19.99
N ILE A 479 61.54 -6.27 -20.74
CA ILE A 479 62.53 -5.88 -21.76
C ILE A 479 63.88 -5.56 -21.12
N SER A 480 63.89 -4.83 -19.99
CA SER A 480 65.11 -4.59 -19.23
C SER A 480 65.79 -5.90 -18.83
N THR A 481 65.01 -6.85 -18.31
CA THR A 481 65.53 -8.16 -17.90
C THR A 481 66.08 -8.95 -19.08
N ALA A 482 65.36 -9.00 -20.20
CA ALA A 482 65.80 -9.67 -21.41
C ALA A 482 67.08 -9.04 -21.99
N LYS A 483 67.17 -7.71 -22.02
CA LYS A 483 68.37 -6.98 -22.47
C LYS A 483 69.59 -7.23 -21.57
N ILE A 484 69.39 -7.29 -20.25
CA ILE A 484 70.45 -7.65 -19.30
C ILE A 484 70.92 -9.09 -19.53
N ASN A 485 70.00 -10.03 -19.74
CA ASN A 485 70.33 -11.43 -20.01
C ASN A 485 71.10 -11.58 -21.33
N GLU A 486 70.66 -10.90 -22.40
CA GLU A 486 71.35 -10.89 -23.69
C GLU A 486 72.78 -10.35 -23.57
N ARG A 487 72.96 -9.21 -22.88
CA ARG A 487 74.27 -8.63 -22.62
C ARG A 487 75.16 -9.56 -21.79
N THR A 488 74.59 -10.21 -20.77
CA THR A 488 75.31 -11.16 -19.91
C THR A 488 75.77 -12.37 -20.72
N LYS A 489 74.90 -12.90 -21.60
CA LYS A 489 75.24 -14.00 -22.51
C LYS A 489 76.38 -13.62 -23.46
N LYS A 490 76.30 -12.44 -24.09
CA LYS A 490 77.36 -11.93 -24.97
C LYS A 490 78.70 -11.77 -24.24
N LEU A 491 78.69 -11.16 -23.06
CA LEU A 491 79.91 -10.98 -22.26
C LEU A 491 80.50 -12.34 -21.80
N LEU A 492 79.64 -13.31 -21.49
CA LEU A 492 80.07 -14.67 -21.16
C LEU A 492 80.73 -15.35 -22.36
N ASP A 493 80.12 -15.26 -23.55
CA ASP A 493 80.66 -15.81 -24.79
C ASP A 493 82.02 -15.16 -25.15
N GLU A 494 82.12 -13.83 -25.04
CA GLU A 494 83.38 -13.09 -25.24
C GLU A 494 84.46 -13.52 -24.23
N SER A 495 84.09 -13.68 -22.96
CA SER A 495 85.01 -14.16 -21.91
C SER A 495 85.47 -15.60 -22.15
N GLN A 496 84.61 -16.47 -22.67
CA GLN A 496 84.98 -17.85 -23.02
C GLN A 496 85.95 -17.88 -24.20
N GLN A 497 85.66 -17.13 -25.26
CA GLN A 497 86.55 -17.00 -26.42
C GLN A 497 87.92 -16.43 -26.04
N GLN A 498 87.94 -15.42 -25.17
CA GLN A 498 89.20 -14.85 -24.68
C GLN A 498 90.00 -15.86 -23.86
N SER A 499 89.34 -16.65 -23.02
CA SER A 499 89.97 -17.72 -22.23
C SER A 499 90.56 -18.82 -23.13
N GLU A 500 89.84 -19.24 -24.17
CA GLU A 500 90.34 -20.22 -25.15
C GLU A 500 91.54 -19.69 -25.94
N ALA A 501 91.49 -18.42 -26.37
CA ALA A 501 92.61 -17.78 -27.06
C ALA A 501 93.85 -17.68 -26.17
N LEU A 502 93.69 -17.29 -24.90
CA LEU A 502 94.79 -17.26 -23.92
C LEU A 502 95.39 -18.65 -23.69
N ARG A 503 94.55 -19.69 -23.56
CA ARG A 503 95.01 -21.06 -23.39
C ARG A 503 95.79 -21.56 -24.62
N SER A 504 95.32 -21.26 -25.83
CA SER A 504 96.04 -21.58 -27.05
C SER A 504 97.38 -20.85 -27.12
N GLN A 505 97.43 -19.58 -26.70
CA GLN A 505 98.66 -18.79 -26.65
C GLN A 505 99.65 -19.32 -25.60
N GLU A 506 99.17 -19.76 -24.44
CA GLU A 506 99.99 -20.42 -23.42
C GLU A 506 100.57 -21.74 -23.93
N GLU A 507 99.76 -22.57 -24.61
CA GLU A 507 100.22 -23.84 -25.22
C GLU A 507 101.28 -23.58 -26.32
N GLU A 508 101.06 -22.59 -27.20
CA GLU A 508 102.04 -22.17 -28.22
C GLU A 508 103.33 -21.63 -27.58
N THR A 509 103.21 -20.77 -26.57
CA THR A 509 104.37 -20.20 -25.87
C THR A 509 105.16 -21.30 -25.15
N LYS A 510 104.47 -22.28 -24.55
CA LYS A 510 105.10 -23.44 -23.93
C LYS A 510 105.82 -24.30 -24.96
N GLN A 511 105.21 -24.57 -26.11
CA GLN A 511 105.86 -25.29 -27.21
C GLN A 511 107.09 -24.55 -27.74
N ASN A 512 106.98 -23.23 -27.97
CA ASN A 512 108.11 -22.39 -28.39
C ASN A 512 109.25 -22.39 -27.34
N MET A 513 108.93 -22.38 -26.04
CA MET A 513 109.94 -22.54 -24.99
C MET A 513 110.59 -23.92 -25.01
N GLU A 514 109.83 -25.00 -25.22
CA GLU A 514 110.36 -26.37 -25.34
C GLU A 514 111.29 -26.50 -26.56
N GLU A 515 110.89 -25.97 -27.72
CA GLU A 515 111.71 -25.94 -28.94
C GLU A 515 112.98 -25.07 -28.77
N MET A 516 112.85 -23.90 -28.12
CA MET A 516 113.98 -23.02 -27.83
C MET A 516 114.98 -23.71 -26.88
N ASN A 517 114.49 -24.38 -25.84
CA ASN A 517 115.33 -25.15 -24.92
C ASN A 517 116.03 -26.30 -25.64
N ALA A 518 115.32 -27.06 -26.47
CA ALA A 518 115.91 -28.13 -27.29
C ALA A 518 116.99 -27.60 -28.25
N THR A 519 116.73 -26.46 -28.92
CA THR A 519 117.69 -25.79 -29.80
C THR A 519 118.92 -25.29 -29.03
N HIS A 520 118.72 -24.77 -27.82
CA HIS A 520 119.81 -24.33 -26.95
C HIS A 520 120.67 -25.51 -26.50
N GLU A 521 120.06 -26.63 -26.10
CA GLU A 521 120.77 -27.87 -25.78
C GLU A 521 121.57 -28.39 -26.98
N GLU A 522 120.99 -28.37 -28.19
CA GLU A 522 121.68 -28.78 -29.41
C GLU A 522 122.86 -27.84 -29.75
N MET A 523 122.68 -26.52 -29.60
CA MET A 523 123.75 -25.54 -29.78
C MET A 523 124.89 -25.77 -28.78
N GLN A 524 124.58 -25.97 -27.50
CA GLN A 524 125.60 -26.27 -26.49
C GLN A 524 126.36 -27.56 -26.82
N ARG A 525 125.68 -28.59 -27.32
CA ARG A 525 126.34 -29.82 -27.81
C ARG A 525 127.27 -29.52 -28.99
N LYS A 526 126.81 -28.78 -29.99
CA LYS A 526 127.63 -28.39 -31.15
C LYS A 526 128.82 -27.52 -30.76
N GLU A 527 128.64 -26.59 -29.83
CA GLU A 527 129.71 -25.74 -29.31
C GLU A 527 130.77 -26.59 -28.59
N LYS A 528 130.33 -27.56 -27.77
CA LYS A 528 131.23 -28.53 -27.15
C LYS A 528 131.97 -29.37 -28.18
N ASP A 529 131.29 -29.93 -29.16
CA ASP A 529 131.91 -30.69 -30.26
C ASP A 529 132.91 -29.83 -31.05
N PHE A 530 132.58 -28.56 -31.32
CA PHE A 530 133.50 -27.61 -31.97
C PHE A 530 134.72 -27.31 -31.11
N LEU A 531 134.56 -27.10 -29.80
CA LEU A 531 135.66 -26.89 -28.87
C LEU A 531 136.56 -28.14 -28.79
N ASP A 532 135.97 -29.32 -28.78
CA ASP A 532 136.71 -30.59 -28.80
C ASP A 532 137.47 -30.75 -30.13
N GLN A 533 136.87 -30.39 -31.27
CA GLN A 533 137.57 -30.33 -32.56
C GLN A 533 138.70 -29.30 -32.57
N ILE A 534 138.49 -28.09 -32.03
CA ILE A 534 139.55 -27.07 -31.90
C ILE A 534 140.70 -27.62 -31.04
N ASN A 535 140.40 -28.27 -29.92
CA ASN A 535 141.41 -28.87 -29.05
C ASN A 535 142.17 -30.01 -29.77
N ALA A 536 141.47 -30.86 -30.52
CA ALA A 536 142.10 -31.91 -31.34
C ALA A 536 142.98 -31.32 -32.44
N LEU A 537 142.52 -30.28 -33.15
CA LEU A 537 143.30 -29.58 -34.17
C LEU A 537 144.53 -28.90 -33.58
N LYS A 538 144.38 -28.27 -32.41
CA LYS A 538 145.47 -27.61 -31.68
C LYS A 538 146.51 -28.64 -31.21
N ASN A 539 146.06 -29.82 -30.80
CA ASN A 539 146.95 -30.95 -30.51
C ASN A 539 147.66 -31.47 -31.77
N GLN A 540 146.96 -31.61 -32.90
CA GLN A 540 147.54 -31.97 -34.19
C GLN A 540 148.58 -30.96 -34.68
N VAL A 541 148.29 -29.65 -34.56
CA VAL A 541 149.23 -28.57 -34.90
C VAL A 541 150.45 -28.60 -33.97
N ASN A 542 150.24 -28.85 -32.67
CA ASN A 542 151.35 -29.03 -31.73
C ASN A 542 152.20 -30.27 -32.03
N GLU A 543 151.61 -31.37 -32.49
CA GLU A 543 152.35 -32.57 -32.93
C GLU A 543 153.11 -32.33 -34.23
N LEU A 544 152.52 -31.64 -35.21
CA LEU A 544 153.18 -31.24 -36.46
C LEU A 544 154.33 -30.26 -36.22
N SER A 545 154.22 -29.38 -35.22
CA SER A 545 155.30 -28.46 -34.82
C SER A 545 156.46 -29.14 -34.09
N LYS A 546 156.30 -30.41 -33.67
CA LYS A 546 157.36 -31.23 -33.06
C LYS A 546 158.08 -32.14 -34.07
N GLN A 547 157.64 -32.16 -35.33
CA GLN A 547 158.25 -32.96 -36.42
C GLN A 547 159.03 -32.14 -37.45
N ASN A 548 159.20 -30.82 -37.24
CA ASN A 548 160.21 -29.98 -37.89
C ASN A 548 161.14 -29.42 -36.81
#